data_AF-A0A341AZQ4-F1
#
_entry.id   AF-A0A341AZQ4-F1
#
_cell.length_a   1.000
_cell.length_b   1.000
_cell.length_c   1.000
_cell.angle_alpha   90.00
_cell.angle_beta   90.00
_cell.angle_gamma   90.00
#
_symmetry.space_group_name_H-M   'P 1'
#
loop_
_entity.id
_entity.type
_entity.pdbx_description
1 polymer ?
#
loop_
_entity_poly.entity_id
_entity_poly.type
_entity_poly.pdbx_seq_one_letter_code
_entity_poly.pdbx_strand_id
1 'polypeptide(L)'
;MALQALQSSGVAFRKILCHFPEELSLAFAYGSGVYRQAGPSSDQKLIKYGIISTSVLIEDLLNWNNLYIAGRLQKPVKIVAMNENVALRSALDKNLKSAVTAAFLMLPESFSEEDLFIEIARLSYSGDFRMVVGEDKAKVLNIVKPNIAHFRELYGSILQENPQVVYKIQQGSLEVDKSPEGQFTQLMTLPKTLQQQINHIMDPPGKNRDVEETLLQVAHDPDCGDVVRLGLSAIVRPSSMRQSTKGIFTAGLKKSVIYSSLKLHKMWKGWLRKTS
;
A
#
# COMPACT_ATOMS: atom_id res chain seq x y z
N MET A 1 9.47 -5.96 -15.14
CA MET A 1 8.77 -4.80 -15.76
C MET A 1 7.31 -5.18 -16.03
N ALA A 2 6.37 -4.63 -15.27
CA ALA A 2 4.94 -4.76 -15.57
C ALA A 2 4.15 -3.52 -15.11
N LEU A 3 4.44 -2.36 -15.71
CA LEU A 3 3.51 -1.22 -15.73
C LEU A 3 3.14 -0.98 -17.18
N GLN A 4 2.24 -1.82 -17.72
CA GLN A 4 1.70 -1.59 -19.05
C GLN A 4 0.74 -0.40 -19.01
N ALA A 5 1.02 0.62 -19.83
CA ALA A 5 0.10 1.70 -20.09
C ALA A 5 -1.09 1.17 -20.92
N LEU A 6 -2.21 0.84 -20.26
CA LEU A 6 -3.45 0.41 -20.92
C LEU A 6 -4.07 1.56 -21.73
N GLN A 7 -3.95 1.48 -23.06
CA GLN A 7 -4.23 2.53 -24.05
C GLN A 7 -5.69 3.00 -24.22
N SER A 8 -6.69 2.47 -23.51
CA SER A 8 -8.10 2.64 -23.94
C SER A 8 -8.96 3.71 -23.24
N SER A 9 -8.39 4.67 -22.49
CA SER A 9 -9.19 5.80 -21.93
C SER A 9 -8.60 7.19 -22.22
N GLY A 10 -7.81 7.30 -23.28
CA GLY A 10 -6.84 8.37 -23.47
C GLY A 10 -7.40 9.79 -23.61
N VAL A 11 -8.62 10.01 -24.12
CA VAL A 11 -9.10 11.37 -24.43
C VAL A 11 -9.42 12.19 -23.19
N ALA A 12 -10.15 11.62 -22.22
CA ALA A 12 -10.52 12.32 -21.00
C ALA A 12 -9.28 12.65 -20.15
N PHE A 13 -8.35 11.70 -20.02
CA PHE A 13 -7.12 11.95 -19.27
C PHE A 13 -6.16 12.90 -19.98
N ARG A 14 -6.05 12.86 -21.32
CA ARG A 14 -5.26 13.85 -22.08
C ARG A 14 -5.78 15.27 -21.87
N LYS A 15 -7.11 15.47 -21.88
CA LYS A 15 -7.74 16.76 -21.54
C LYS A 15 -7.47 17.22 -20.10
N ILE A 16 -7.22 16.29 -19.19
CA ILE A 16 -6.87 16.66 -17.80
C ILE A 16 -5.39 17.03 -17.73
N LEU A 17 -4.52 16.24 -18.38
CA LEU A 17 -3.08 16.47 -18.38
C LEU A 17 -2.69 17.82 -19.00
N CYS A 18 -3.45 18.36 -19.97
CA CYS A 18 -3.17 19.67 -20.53
C CYS A 18 -3.37 20.84 -19.56
N HIS A 19 -3.91 20.61 -18.35
CA HIS A 19 -3.98 21.60 -17.29
C HIS A 19 -2.76 21.58 -16.34
N PHE A 20 -1.82 20.65 -16.54
CA PHE A 20 -0.60 20.52 -15.74
C PHE A 20 0.64 20.91 -16.57
N PRO A 21 1.76 21.27 -15.91
CA PRO A 21 3.02 21.52 -16.61
C PRO A 21 3.43 20.34 -17.49
N GLU A 22 4.12 20.59 -18.59
CA GLU A 22 4.53 19.54 -19.55
C GLU A 22 5.57 18.56 -18.95
N GLU A 23 6.31 18.98 -17.93
CA GLU A 23 7.36 18.18 -17.26
C GLU A 23 6.78 17.21 -16.20
N LEU A 24 5.92 16.29 -16.61
CA LEU A 24 5.39 15.24 -15.72
C LEU A 24 6.27 13.99 -15.76
N SER A 25 6.87 13.63 -14.62
CA SER A 25 7.60 12.36 -14.50
C SER A 25 6.67 11.14 -14.50
N LEU A 26 5.55 11.26 -13.80
CA LEU A 26 4.56 10.21 -13.67
C LEU A 26 3.19 10.84 -13.36
N ALA A 27 2.17 10.41 -14.09
CA ALA A 27 0.79 10.66 -13.78
C ALA A 27 0.03 9.33 -13.80
N PHE A 28 -0.72 9.06 -12.74
CA PHE A 28 -1.54 7.86 -12.64
C PHE A 28 -2.92 8.18 -12.07
N ALA A 29 -3.92 7.44 -12.53
CA ALA A 29 -5.29 7.56 -12.08
C ALA A 29 -5.68 6.33 -11.24
N TYR A 30 -6.55 6.55 -10.25
CA TYR A 30 -7.01 5.49 -9.37
C TYR A 30 -8.37 5.76 -8.73
N GLY A 31 -8.89 4.76 -8.02
CA GLY A 31 -10.17 4.83 -7.30
C GLY A 31 -11.29 4.10 -8.01
N SER A 32 -12.51 4.18 -7.46
CA SER A 32 -13.68 3.43 -7.94
C SER A 32 -14.13 3.79 -9.37
N GLY A 33 -13.73 4.97 -9.86
CA GLY A 33 -13.97 5.40 -11.24
C GLY A 33 -12.95 4.88 -12.25
N VAL A 34 -11.86 4.26 -11.80
CA VAL A 34 -10.82 3.65 -12.66
C VAL A 34 -10.85 2.14 -12.54
N TYR A 35 -10.84 1.64 -11.30
CA TYR A 35 -10.94 0.22 -10.97
C TYR A 35 -12.17 0.00 -10.10
N ARG A 36 -13.02 -0.95 -10.48
CA ARG A 36 -14.28 -1.21 -9.78
C ARG A 36 -14.00 -1.58 -8.32
N GLN A 37 -14.78 -1.04 -7.39
CA GLN A 37 -14.73 -1.40 -5.97
C GLN A 37 -16.13 -1.85 -5.55
N ALA A 38 -16.21 -2.85 -4.67
CA ALA A 38 -17.49 -3.25 -4.11
C ALA A 38 -17.98 -2.19 -3.11
N GLY A 39 -19.30 -1.94 -3.06
CA GLY A 39 -19.92 -0.97 -2.15
C GLY A 39 -20.53 0.25 -2.85
N PRO A 40 -21.10 1.21 -2.09
CA PRO A 40 -21.78 2.36 -2.66
C PRO A 40 -20.81 3.24 -3.46
N SER A 41 -21.09 3.40 -4.75
CA SER A 41 -20.43 4.39 -5.61
C SER A 41 -21.02 5.79 -5.35
N SER A 42 -20.17 6.81 -5.43
CA SER A 42 -20.66 8.19 -5.53
C SER A 42 -20.99 8.49 -6.98
N ASP A 43 -22.19 9.01 -7.25
CA ASP A 43 -22.62 9.41 -8.60
C ASP A 43 -21.91 10.69 -9.10
N GLN A 44 -21.09 11.34 -8.27
CA GLN A 44 -20.32 12.50 -8.68
C GLN A 44 -19.08 12.10 -9.49
N LYS A 45 -19.09 12.46 -10.77
CA LYS A 45 -17.93 12.43 -11.69
C LYS A 45 -16.95 13.59 -11.41
N LEU A 46 -16.61 13.83 -10.14
CA LEU A 46 -15.59 14.84 -9.78
C LEU A 46 -14.22 14.18 -9.74
N ILE A 47 -13.25 14.76 -10.44
CA ILE A 47 -11.85 14.30 -10.40
C ILE A 47 -11.10 15.10 -9.35
N LYS A 48 -10.42 14.40 -8.46
CA LYS A 48 -9.48 14.97 -7.49
C LYS A 48 -8.07 14.62 -7.93
N TYR A 49 -7.17 15.60 -7.89
CA TYR A 49 -5.76 15.42 -8.22
C TYR A 49 -4.88 15.87 -7.05
N GLY A 50 -3.66 15.34 -7.02
CA GLY A 50 -2.61 15.73 -6.10
C GLY A 50 -1.29 15.82 -6.86
N ILE A 51 -0.45 16.78 -6.47
CA ILE A 51 0.88 16.99 -7.05
C ILE A 51 1.91 16.70 -5.97
N ILE A 52 2.97 15.98 -6.34
CA ILE A 52 4.10 15.66 -5.48
C ILE A 52 5.38 15.81 -6.29
N SER A 53 6.47 16.20 -5.64
CA SER A 53 7.77 16.21 -6.30
C SER A 53 8.25 14.80 -6.59
N THR A 54 8.99 14.64 -7.68
CA THR A 54 9.54 13.33 -8.08
C THR A 54 10.51 12.78 -7.04
N SER A 55 11.32 13.65 -6.40
CA SER A 55 12.25 13.26 -5.34
C SER A 55 11.54 12.66 -4.12
N VAL A 56 10.51 13.34 -3.61
CA VAL A 56 9.74 12.87 -2.44
C VAL A 56 8.99 11.57 -2.77
N LEU A 57 8.49 11.43 -4.00
CA LEU A 57 7.89 10.18 -4.47
C LEU A 57 8.90 9.02 -4.43
N ILE A 58 10.10 9.22 -5.00
CA ILE A 58 11.16 8.20 -5.03
C ILE A 58 11.57 7.83 -3.60
N GLU A 59 11.73 8.82 -2.71
CA GLU A 59 12.06 8.57 -1.31
C GLU A 59 11.00 7.73 -0.59
N ASP A 60 9.70 8.04 -0.76
CA ASP A 60 8.63 7.25 -0.14
C ASP A 60 8.57 5.84 -0.75
N LEU A 61 8.79 5.68 -2.06
CA LEU A 61 8.84 4.37 -2.73
C LEU A 61 9.97 3.47 -2.22
N LEU A 62 11.16 4.04 -1.98
CA LEU A 62 12.34 3.29 -1.56
C LEU A 62 12.37 3.03 -0.05
N ASN A 63 11.95 4.01 0.75
CA ASN A 63 12.20 3.99 2.20
C ASN A 63 10.93 3.84 3.02
N TRP A 64 9.73 3.98 2.45
CA TRP A 64 8.46 4.02 3.17
C TRP A 64 8.44 5.07 4.29
N ASN A 65 8.84 6.31 3.97
CA ASN A 65 8.88 7.42 4.93
C ASN A 65 7.52 7.65 5.60
N ASN A 66 6.43 7.52 4.85
CA ASN A 66 5.07 7.59 5.39
C ASN A 66 4.11 6.56 4.77
N LEU A 67 4.56 5.81 3.75
CA LEU A 67 3.81 4.77 3.05
C LEU A 67 2.51 5.29 2.41
N TYR A 68 2.40 6.60 2.19
CA TYR A 68 1.17 7.21 1.70
C TYR A 68 1.02 7.01 0.19
N ILE A 69 2.01 7.44 -0.60
CA ILE A 69 1.97 7.30 -2.06
C ILE A 69 2.55 5.94 -2.46
N ALA A 70 3.62 5.50 -1.79
CA ALA A 70 4.15 4.15 -1.98
C ALA A 70 3.07 3.09 -1.75
N GLY A 71 2.30 3.22 -0.66
CA GLY A 71 1.16 2.36 -0.36
C GLY A 71 0.05 2.41 -1.43
N ARG A 72 -0.17 3.56 -2.06
CA ARG A 72 -1.12 3.69 -3.18
C ARG A 72 -0.62 2.95 -4.42
N LEU A 73 0.67 3.01 -4.70
CA LEU A 73 1.33 2.41 -5.86
C LEU A 73 1.64 0.91 -5.71
N GLN A 74 1.43 0.33 -4.52
CA GLN A 74 1.38 -1.12 -4.29
C GLN A 74 0.07 -1.77 -4.78
N LYS A 75 -0.90 -0.96 -5.21
CA LYS A 75 -2.20 -1.42 -5.71
C LYS A 75 -2.34 -1.04 -7.18
N PRO A 76 -3.18 -1.75 -7.95
CA PRO A 76 -3.42 -1.39 -9.35
C PRO A 76 -3.76 0.10 -9.54
N VAL A 77 -3.04 0.73 -10.46
CA VAL A 77 -3.23 2.12 -10.89
C VAL A 77 -3.16 2.17 -12.40
N LYS A 78 -3.87 3.14 -13.00
CA LYS A 78 -3.79 3.37 -14.43
C LYS A 78 -2.72 4.41 -14.69
N ILE A 79 -1.59 4.01 -15.27
CA ILE A 79 -0.56 4.94 -15.72
C ILE A 79 -1.11 5.74 -16.91
N VAL A 80 -1.10 7.06 -16.77
CA VAL A 80 -1.62 8.00 -17.77
C VAL A 80 -0.49 8.62 -18.57
N ALA A 81 0.58 9.01 -17.88
CA ALA A 81 1.81 9.50 -18.47
C ALA A 81 2.98 9.06 -17.60
N MET A 82 4.11 8.76 -18.24
CA MET A 82 5.34 8.40 -17.55
C MET A 82 6.51 8.71 -18.46
N ASN A 83 7.45 9.52 -17.98
CA ASN A 83 8.66 9.81 -18.74
C ASN A 83 9.71 8.69 -18.56
N GLU A 84 10.78 8.80 -19.34
CA GLU A 84 11.95 7.95 -19.24
C GLU A 84 12.78 8.34 -18.00
N ASN A 85 12.38 7.85 -16.82
CA ASN A 85 13.13 8.04 -15.59
C ASN A 85 13.49 6.68 -14.97
N VAL A 86 14.77 6.29 -15.13
CA VAL A 86 15.29 4.99 -14.67
C VAL A 86 15.22 4.85 -13.16
N ALA A 87 15.55 5.92 -12.42
CA ALA A 87 15.50 5.91 -10.96
C ALA A 87 14.06 5.70 -10.45
N LEU A 88 13.08 6.38 -11.06
CA LEU A 88 11.67 6.21 -10.72
C LEU A 88 11.15 4.80 -11.07
N ARG A 89 11.50 4.27 -12.26
CA ARG A 89 11.16 2.88 -12.65
C ARG A 89 11.72 1.88 -11.64
N SER A 90 12.98 2.04 -11.24
CA SER A 90 13.62 1.17 -10.24
C SER A 90 12.96 1.29 -8.86
N ALA A 91 12.61 2.51 -8.43
CA ALA A 91 11.93 2.73 -7.16
C ALA A 91 10.53 2.10 -7.13
N LEU A 92 9.78 2.16 -8.24
CA LEU A 92 8.49 1.48 -8.37
C LEU A 92 8.63 -0.04 -8.25
N ASP A 93 9.60 -0.64 -8.95
CA ASP A 93 9.87 -2.08 -8.89
C ASP A 93 10.27 -2.54 -7.48
N LYS A 94 11.19 -1.80 -6.83
CA LYS A 94 11.60 -2.04 -5.45
C LYS A 94 10.42 -1.95 -4.48
N ASN A 95 9.55 -0.95 -4.62
CA ASN A 95 8.37 -0.81 -3.76
C ASN A 95 7.43 -2.01 -3.85
N LEU A 96 7.22 -2.57 -5.05
CA LEU A 96 6.39 -3.78 -5.22
C LEU A 96 7.04 -5.01 -4.58
N LYS A 97 8.35 -5.20 -4.78
CA LYS A 97 9.12 -6.28 -4.14
C LYS A 97 9.09 -6.18 -2.62
N SER A 98 9.35 -5.00 -2.06
CA SER A 98 9.27 -4.74 -0.62
C SER A 98 7.88 -5.02 -0.05
N ALA A 99 6.80 -4.74 -0.80
CA ALA A 99 5.44 -5.04 -0.37
C ALA A 99 5.18 -6.55 -0.30
N VAL A 100 5.70 -7.32 -1.25
CA VAL A 100 5.65 -8.79 -1.23
C VAL A 100 6.40 -9.34 -0.02
N THR A 101 7.65 -8.90 0.20
CA THR A 101 8.46 -9.31 1.36
C THR A 101 7.77 -9.01 2.68
N ALA A 102 7.23 -7.79 2.84
CA ALA A 102 6.52 -7.43 4.07
C ALA A 102 5.26 -8.29 4.28
N ALA A 103 4.53 -8.62 3.22
CA ALA A 103 3.37 -9.50 3.31
C ALA A 103 3.77 -10.94 3.70
N PHE A 104 4.85 -11.48 3.14
CA PHE A 104 5.36 -12.83 3.47
C PHE A 104 5.76 -12.97 4.95
N LEU A 105 6.36 -11.93 5.52
CA LEU A 105 6.69 -11.92 6.95
C LEU A 105 5.45 -11.98 7.85
N MET A 106 4.32 -11.41 7.42
CA MET A 106 3.08 -11.35 8.19
C MET A 106 2.07 -12.46 7.89
N LEU A 107 2.26 -13.19 6.79
CA LEU A 107 1.43 -14.33 6.40
C LEU A 107 1.98 -15.64 6.98
N PRO A 108 1.13 -16.67 7.13
CA PRO A 108 1.58 -18.02 7.49
C PRO A 108 2.48 -18.63 6.41
N GLU A 109 3.03 -19.82 6.67
CA GLU A 109 3.90 -20.53 5.73
C GLU A 109 3.22 -20.83 4.38
N SER A 110 1.92 -21.13 4.38
CA SER A 110 1.12 -21.39 3.18
C SER A 110 -0.12 -20.52 3.15
N PHE A 111 -0.39 -19.86 2.02
CA PHE A 111 -1.52 -18.96 1.83
C PHE A 111 -1.96 -18.88 0.36
N SER A 112 -3.14 -18.29 0.11
CA SER A 112 -3.65 -18.08 -1.24
C SER A 112 -3.16 -16.76 -1.87
N GLU A 113 -3.25 -16.64 -3.20
CA GLU A 113 -3.05 -15.36 -3.89
C GLU A 113 -3.98 -14.26 -3.36
N GLU A 114 -5.23 -14.60 -3.03
CA GLU A 114 -6.17 -13.64 -2.47
C GLU A 114 -5.67 -13.09 -1.12
N ASP A 115 -5.16 -13.96 -0.25
CA ASP A 115 -4.59 -13.55 1.04
C ASP A 115 -3.38 -12.64 0.86
N LEU A 116 -2.49 -12.97 -0.08
CA LEU A 116 -1.34 -12.13 -0.42
C LEU A 116 -1.77 -10.72 -0.85
N PHE A 117 -2.71 -10.63 -1.80
CA PHE A 117 -3.15 -9.34 -2.33
C PHE A 117 -3.93 -8.53 -1.28
N ILE A 118 -4.68 -9.21 -0.40
CA ILE A 118 -5.29 -8.59 0.76
C ILE A 118 -4.23 -8.01 1.69
N GLU A 119 -3.19 -8.77 2.03
CA GLU A 119 -2.15 -8.33 2.96
C GLU A 119 -1.32 -7.17 2.40
N ILE A 120 -0.92 -7.25 1.13
CA ILE A 120 -0.26 -6.14 0.41
C ILE A 120 -1.13 -4.87 0.43
N ALA A 121 -2.43 -5.00 0.16
CA ALA A 121 -3.33 -3.85 0.21
C ALA A 121 -3.47 -3.28 1.63
N ARG A 122 -3.42 -4.13 2.67
CA ARG A 122 -3.47 -3.74 4.09
C ARG A 122 -2.27 -2.95 4.57
N LEU A 123 -1.08 -3.10 3.97
CA LEU A 123 0.14 -2.39 4.39
C LEU A 123 -0.11 -0.89 4.62
N SER A 124 -0.68 -0.23 3.61
CA SER A 124 -0.99 1.21 3.63
C SER A 124 -2.18 1.61 4.53
N TYR A 125 -2.85 0.63 5.13
CA TYR A 125 -3.98 0.81 6.04
C TYR A 125 -3.65 0.39 7.48
N SER A 126 -2.52 -0.29 7.72
CA SER A 126 -2.07 -0.65 9.07
C SER A 126 -1.84 0.63 9.88
N GLY A 127 -2.57 0.83 10.98
CA GLY A 127 -2.50 2.07 11.76
C GLY A 127 -3.16 3.31 11.10
N ASP A 128 -3.84 3.18 9.96
CA ASP A 128 -4.57 4.28 9.33
C ASP A 128 -5.79 4.66 10.19
N PHE A 129 -5.74 5.85 10.81
CA PHE A 129 -6.80 6.37 11.66
C PHE A 129 -8.18 6.41 10.96
N ARG A 130 -8.21 6.59 9.64
CA ARG A 130 -9.45 6.59 8.86
C ARG A 130 -10.13 5.22 8.84
N MET A 131 -9.36 4.14 8.97
CA MET A 131 -9.90 2.79 9.14
C MET A 131 -10.51 2.59 10.52
N VAL A 132 -10.15 3.41 11.52
CA VAL A 132 -10.83 3.46 12.84
C VAL A 132 -12.13 4.25 12.72
N VAL A 133 -12.10 5.42 12.07
CA VAL A 133 -13.26 6.31 11.91
C VAL A 133 -13.38 6.82 10.47
N GLY A 134 -14.54 6.58 9.84
CA GLY A 134 -14.95 7.22 8.58
C GLY A 134 -14.68 6.44 7.29
N GLU A 135 -13.93 5.35 7.33
CA GLU A 135 -13.85 4.39 6.21
C GLU A 135 -14.64 3.11 6.49
N ASP A 136 -14.97 2.43 5.40
CA ASP A 136 -15.56 1.10 5.40
C ASP A 136 -14.56 0.07 5.96
N LYS A 137 -14.94 -0.74 6.96
CA LYS A 137 -14.06 -1.75 7.54
C LYS A 137 -13.68 -2.86 6.56
N ALA A 138 -14.53 -3.10 5.55
CA ALA A 138 -14.27 -4.02 4.45
C ALA A 138 -13.52 -3.36 3.28
N LYS A 139 -13.02 -2.13 3.44
CA LYS A 139 -12.41 -1.34 2.36
C LYS A 139 -11.33 -2.12 1.58
N VAL A 140 -10.47 -2.85 2.27
CA VAL A 140 -9.40 -3.63 1.63
C VAL A 140 -9.99 -4.75 0.76
N LEU A 141 -10.90 -5.55 1.31
CA LEU A 141 -11.59 -6.61 0.58
C LEU A 141 -12.33 -6.06 -0.64
N ASN A 142 -12.99 -4.92 -0.47
CA ASN A 142 -13.73 -4.23 -1.52
C ASN A 142 -12.84 -3.67 -2.64
N ILE A 143 -11.54 -3.51 -2.39
CA ILE A 143 -10.54 -3.16 -3.40
C ILE A 143 -10.00 -4.43 -4.08
N VAL A 144 -9.66 -5.46 -3.30
CA VAL A 144 -8.90 -6.61 -3.81
C VAL A 144 -9.79 -7.57 -4.59
N LYS A 145 -10.90 -8.03 -4.02
CA LYS A 145 -11.73 -9.09 -4.64
C LYS A 145 -12.18 -8.76 -6.06
N PRO A 146 -12.66 -7.53 -6.38
CA PRO A 146 -13.06 -7.21 -7.75
C PRO A 146 -11.88 -7.00 -8.73
N ASN A 147 -10.64 -6.95 -8.25
CA ASN A 147 -9.46 -6.57 -9.05
C ASN A 147 -8.33 -7.61 -8.99
N ILE A 148 -8.60 -8.86 -8.59
CA ILE A 148 -7.60 -9.94 -8.47
C ILE A 148 -6.75 -10.08 -9.75
N ALA A 149 -7.37 -10.03 -10.93
CA ALA A 149 -6.66 -10.13 -12.20
C ALA A 149 -5.57 -9.04 -12.37
N HIS A 150 -5.86 -7.80 -11.98
CA HIS A 150 -4.90 -6.70 -12.04
C HIS A 150 -3.80 -6.81 -10.99
N PHE A 151 -4.09 -7.40 -9.82
CA PHE A 151 -3.04 -7.73 -8.86
C PHE A 151 -2.12 -8.82 -9.41
N ARG A 152 -2.67 -9.84 -10.08
CA ARG A 152 -1.88 -10.90 -10.73
C ARG A 152 -1.00 -10.34 -11.86
N GLU A 153 -1.50 -9.41 -12.65
CA GLU A 153 -0.69 -8.67 -13.65
C GLU A 153 0.47 -7.91 -12.99
N LEU A 154 0.21 -7.26 -11.85
CA LEU A 154 1.19 -6.43 -11.15
C LEU A 154 2.29 -7.26 -10.46
N TYR A 155 1.94 -8.40 -9.87
CA TYR A 155 2.84 -9.19 -9.02
C TYR A 155 3.32 -10.50 -9.65
N GLY A 156 2.71 -10.97 -10.75
CA GLY A 156 3.00 -12.30 -11.31
C GLY A 156 4.47 -12.55 -11.62
N SER A 157 5.14 -11.61 -12.31
CA SER A 157 6.58 -11.72 -12.59
C SER A 157 7.43 -11.69 -11.32
N ILE A 158 7.09 -10.81 -10.37
CA ILE A 158 7.80 -10.71 -9.08
C ILE A 158 7.72 -12.03 -8.32
N LEU A 159 6.56 -12.68 -8.29
CA LEU A 159 6.37 -13.94 -7.59
C LEU A 159 7.05 -15.13 -8.28
N GLN A 160 7.11 -15.12 -9.61
CA GLN A 160 7.82 -16.17 -10.38
C GLN A 160 9.34 -16.07 -10.25
N GLU A 161 9.87 -14.84 -10.13
CA GLU A 161 11.31 -14.57 -10.05
C GLU A 161 11.85 -14.57 -8.62
N ASN A 162 10.98 -14.60 -7.60
CA ASN A 162 11.40 -14.49 -6.20
C ASN A 162 11.84 -15.86 -5.63
N PRO A 163 13.11 -16.02 -5.23
CA PRO A 163 13.60 -17.29 -4.70
C PRO A 163 13.06 -17.66 -3.31
N GLN A 164 12.42 -16.72 -2.60
CA GLN A 164 11.91 -16.92 -1.24
C GLN A 164 10.50 -17.52 -1.20
N VAL A 165 9.89 -17.81 -2.35
CA VAL A 165 8.53 -18.31 -2.46
C VAL A 165 8.41 -19.40 -3.51
N VAL A 166 7.67 -20.45 -3.19
CA VAL A 166 7.21 -21.45 -4.14
C VAL A 166 5.80 -21.06 -4.56
N TYR A 167 5.67 -20.51 -5.77
CA TYR A 167 4.37 -20.07 -6.30
C TYR A 167 3.73 -21.15 -7.17
N LYS A 168 2.69 -21.81 -6.64
CA LYS A 168 1.90 -22.85 -7.33
C LYS A 168 0.76 -22.22 -8.12
N ILE A 169 1.09 -21.58 -9.24
CA ILE A 169 0.16 -20.76 -10.06
C ILE A 169 -1.17 -21.48 -10.37
N GLN A 170 -1.13 -22.76 -10.74
CA GLN A 170 -2.34 -23.52 -11.09
C GLN A 170 -3.30 -23.72 -9.91
N GLN A 171 -2.77 -23.74 -8.68
CA GLN A 171 -3.53 -23.91 -7.44
C GLN A 171 -3.87 -22.56 -6.80
N GLY A 172 -3.23 -21.46 -7.24
CA GLY A 172 -3.38 -20.14 -6.61
C GLY A 172 -2.83 -20.10 -5.19
N SER A 173 -1.87 -20.97 -4.86
CA SER A 173 -1.26 -21.07 -3.54
C SER A 173 0.23 -20.71 -3.58
N LEU A 174 0.72 -20.20 -2.45
CA LEU A 174 2.11 -19.81 -2.25
C LEU A 174 2.61 -20.42 -0.94
N GLU A 175 3.86 -20.87 -0.96
CA GLU A 175 4.58 -21.37 0.21
C GLU A 175 5.86 -20.56 0.39
N VAL A 176 6.09 -20.04 1.60
CA VAL A 176 7.25 -19.20 1.93
C VAL A 176 8.05 -19.80 3.08
N ASP A 177 9.37 -19.65 3.03
CA ASP A 177 10.23 -20.09 4.12
C ASP A 177 10.04 -19.19 5.36
N LYS A 178 9.65 -19.80 6.48
CA LYS A 178 9.50 -19.16 7.80
C LYS A 178 10.62 -19.52 8.77
N SER A 179 11.70 -20.18 8.31
CA SER A 179 12.92 -20.37 9.10
C SER A 179 13.48 -19.04 9.61
N PRO A 180 14.18 -19.01 10.75
CA PRO A 180 14.85 -17.78 11.20
C PRO A 180 15.79 -17.18 10.15
N GLU A 181 16.49 -18.01 9.37
CA GLU A 181 17.39 -17.57 8.31
C GLU A 181 16.62 -16.91 7.16
N GLY A 182 15.52 -17.54 6.72
CA GLY A 182 14.63 -17.00 5.69
C GLY A 182 13.96 -15.70 6.13
N GLN A 183 13.50 -15.63 7.38
CA GLN A 183 12.91 -14.42 7.97
C GLN A 183 13.93 -13.29 8.11
N PHE A 184 15.15 -13.58 8.60
CA PHE A 184 16.21 -12.58 8.72
C PHE A 184 16.58 -11.99 7.35
N THR A 185 16.73 -12.85 6.34
CA THR A 185 16.99 -12.40 4.96
C THR A 185 15.89 -11.47 4.46
N GLN A 186 14.62 -11.81 4.70
CA GLN A 186 13.49 -10.95 4.33
C GLN A 186 13.50 -9.63 5.10
N LEU A 187 13.70 -9.66 6.43
CA LEU A 187 13.76 -8.47 7.29
C LEU A 187 14.84 -7.47 6.84
N MET A 188 16.02 -7.96 6.46
CA MET A 188 17.13 -7.13 5.97
C MET A 188 16.84 -6.44 4.62
N THR A 189 15.87 -6.94 3.86
CA THR A 189 15.43 -6.34 2.57
C THR A 189 14.24 -5.38 2.71
N LEU A 190 13.65 -5.27 3.89
CA LEU A 190 12.58 -4.32 4.15
C LEU A 190 13.06 -2.87 3.96
N PRO A 191 12.17 -1.92 3.62
CA PRO A 191 12.55 -0.52 3.52
C PRO A 191 13.12 0.04 4.82
N LYS A 192 14.12 0.93 4.70
CA LYS A 192 14.92 1.44 5.82
C LYS A 192 14.07 1.97 6.98
N THR A 193 13.00 2.72 6.70
CA THR A 193 12.15 3.27 7.76
C THR A 193 11.46 2.16 8.56
N LEU A 194 11.05 1.07 7.91
CA LEU A 194 10.43 -0.05 8.61
C LEU A 194 11.43 -0.80 9.48
N GLN A 195 12.64 -1.05 8.99
CA GLN A 195 13.71 -1.63 9.81
C GLN A 195 13.99 -0.78 11.05
N GLN A 196 14.05 0.55 10.88
CA GLN A 196 14.25 1.49 11.99
C GLN A 196 13.09 1.52 12.99
N GLN A 197 11.84 1.44 12.52
CA GLN A 197 10.68 1.35 13.42
C GLN A 197 10.68 0.03 14.20
N ILE A 198 11.00 -1.09 13.56
CA ILE A 198 11.15 -2.38 14.23
C ILE A 198 12.24 -2.28 15.30
N ASN A 199 13.41 -1.72 14.96
CA ASN A 199 14.49 -1.50 15.92
C ASN A 199 14.04 -0.67 17.12
N HIS A 200 13.33 0.44 16.88
CA HIS A 200 12.87 1.31 17.96
C HIS A 200 11.84 0.65 18.88
N ILE A 201 11.01 -0.25 18.34
CA ILE A 201 10.01 -0.98 19.12
C ILE A 201 10.67 -2.08 19.97
N MET A 202 11.67 -2.76 19.42
CA MET A 202 12.29 -3.95 20.02
C MET A 202 13.54 -3.64 20.85
N ASP A 203 14.17 -2.48 20.67
CA ASP A 203 15.33 -2.05 21.46
C ASP A 203 14.90 -1.22 22.69
N PRO A 204 14.98 -1.78 23.91
CA PRO A 204 14.67 -1.05 25.12
C PRO A 204 15.71 0.07 25.35
N PRO A 205 15.30 1.18 26.01
CA PRO A 205 16.22 2.28 26.30
C PRO A 205 17.49 1.80 27.01
N GLY A 206 18.65 2.16 26.45
CA GLY A 206 19.96 1.91 27.07
C GLY A 206 20.75 0.72 26.52
N LYS A 207 20.17 -0.11 25.65
CA LYS A 207 20.93 -1.15 24.94
C LYS A 207 21.62 -0.63 23.67
N ASN A 208 21.01 0.31 22.95
CA ASN A 208 21.52 0.92 21.71
C ASN A 208 21.94 -0.15 20.68
N ARG A 209 21.11 -1.18 20.50
CA ARG A 209 21.43 -2.26 19.58
C ARG A 209 21.43 -1.79 18.13
N ASP A 210 22.33 -2.37 17.36
CA ASP A 210 22.34 -2.15 15.93
C ASP A 210 21.10 -2.77 15.28
N VAL A 211 20.65 -2.17 14.17
CA VAL A 211 19.44 -2.61 13.46
C VAL A 211 19.57 -4.07 13.04
N GLU A 212 20.74 -4.49 12.57
CA GLU A 212 20.97 -5.88 12.13
C GLU A 212 20.80 -6.89 13.29
N GLU A 213 21.36 -6.59 14.46
CA GLU A 213 21.22 -7.45 15.65
C GLU A 213 19.75 -7.58 16.07
N THR A 214 19.01 -6.48 16.07
CA THR A 214 17.59 -6.49 16.41
C THR A 214 16.77 -7.28 15.38
N LEU A 215 17.04 -7.12 14.09
CA LEU A 215 16.36 -7.89 13.04
C LEU A 215 16.68 -9.40 13.14
N LEU A 216 17.90 -9.76 13.51
CA LEU A 216 18.26 -11.17 13.75
C LEU A 216 17.47 -11.76 14.92
N GLN A 217 17.27 -11.00 16.01
CA GLN A 217 16.43 -11.44 17.12
C GLN A 217 14.97 -11.57 16.73
N VAL A 218 14.43 -10.59 16.00
CA VAL A 218 13.05 -10.62 15.50
C VAL A 218 12.82 -11.82 14.59
N ALA A 219 13.82 -12.22 13.79
CA ALA A 219 13.70 -13.39 12.93
C ALA A 219 13.49 -14.72 13.69
N HIS A 220 13.94 -14.79 14.95
CA HIS A 220 13.74 -15.94 15.83
C HIS A 220 12.46 -15.82 16.68
N ASP A 221 11.77 -14.68 16.62
CA ASP A 221 10.55 -14.42 17.37
C ASP A 221 9.36 -15.12 16.70
N PRO A 222 8.60 -15.98 17.42
CA PRO A 222 7.36 -16.57 16.91
C PRO A 222 6.37 -15.53 16.39
N ASP A 223 6.40 -14.32 16.96
CA ASP A 223 5.51 -13.20 16.64
C ASP A 223 6.16 -12.18 15.68
N CYS A 224 7.21 -12.58 14.92
CA CYS A 224 7.90 -11.72 13.95
C CYS A 224 6.94 -10.92 13.04
N GLY A 225 5.90 -11.58 12.52
CA GLY A 225 4.88 -10.92 11.69
C GLY A 225 4.14 -9.78 12.40
N ASP A 226 3.88 -9.92 13.70
CA ASP A 226 3.21 -8.89 14.49
C ASP A 226 4.15 -7.72 14.79
N VAL A 227 5.44 -7.98 15.03
CA VAL A 227 6.45 -6.92 15.14
C VAL A 227 6.53 -6.09 13.87
N VAL A 228 6.55 -6.73 12.68
CA VAL A 228 6.51 -6.05 11.38
C VAL A 228 5.23 -5.20 11.24
N ARG A 229 4.09 -5.73 11.67
CA ARG A 229 2.79 -5.03 11.65
C ARG A 229 2.79 -3.79 12.55
N LEU A 230 3.40 -3.87 13.73
CA LEU A 230 3.58 -2.74 14.64
C LEU A 230 4.48 -1.66 14.02
N GLY A 231 5.60 -2.05 13.40
CA GLY A 231 6.48 -1.13 12.67
C GLY A 231 5.74 -0.39 11.55
N LEU A 232 4.94 -1.10 10.75
CA LEU A 232 4.10 -0.50 9.70
C LEU A 232 3.09 0.51 10.27
N SER A 233 2.44 0.16 11.38
CA SER A 233 1.49 1.04 12.07
C SER A 233 2.15 2.34 12.53
N ALA A 234 3.39 2.26 13.03
CA ALA A 234 4.17 3.43 13.45
C ALA A 234 4.52 4.38 12.29
N ILE A 235 4.67 3.86 11.06
CA ILE A 235 4.90 4.66 9.84
C ILE A 235 3.62 5.36 9.38
N VAL A 236 2.51 4.63 9.29
CA VAL A 236 1.27 5.11 8.65
C VAL A 236 0.48 6.04 9.57
N ARG A 237 0.45 5.76 10.88
CA ARG A 237 -0.43 6.47 11.83
C ARG A 237 -0.17 7.98 11.88
N PRO A 238 1.08 8.48 11.98
CA PRO A 238 1.33 9.92 12.06
C PRO A 238 0.83 10.69 10.83
N SER A 239 1.06 10.14 9.63
CA SER A 239 0.66 10.79 8.38
C SER A 239 -0.86 10.77 8.19
N SER A 240 -1.52 9.65 8.51
CA SER A 240 -2.97 9.51 8.44
C SER A 240 -3.70 10.47 9.39
N MET A 241 -3.21 10.60 10.64
CA MET A 241 -3.78 11.56 11.59
C MET A 241 -3.63 12.99 11.10
N ARG A 242 -2.41 13.41 10.73
CA ARG A 242 -2.15 14.78 10.23
C ARG A 242 -3.03 15.13 9.03
N GLN A 243 -3.23 14.20 8.09
CA GLN A 243 -4.09 14.43 6.93
C GLN A 243 -5.57 14.53 7.30
N SER A 244 -6.04 13.68 8.20
CA SER A 244 -7.43 13.70 8.66
C SER A 244 -7.74 15.01 9.39
N THR A 245 -6.84 15.46 10.26
CA THR A 245 -6.95 16.74 10.98
C THR A 245 -6.86 17.92 10.01
N LYS A 246 -5.87 17.95 9.10
CA LYS A 246 -5.75 19.02 8.08
C LYS A 246 -7.01 19.11 7.22
N GLY A 247 -7.56 18.00 6.76
CA GLY A 247 -8.77 17.97 5.94
C GLY A 247 -9.99 18.60 6.64
N ILE A 248 -10.10 18.47 7.97
CA ILE A 248 -11.15 19.10 8.77
C ILE A 248 -10.94 20.63 8.84
N PHE A 249 -9.70 21.09 9.02
CA PHE A 249 -9.40 22.51 9.15
C PHE A 249 -9.43 23.26 7.81
N THR A 250 -8.95 22.67 6.72
CA THR A 250 -8.79 23.37 5.43
C THR A 250 -10.06 23.42 4.59
N ALA A 251 -11.04 22.53 4.81
CA ALA A 251 -12.27 22.50 4.00
C ALA A 251 -13.33 23.53 4.44
N GLY A 252 -13.15 24.17 5.61
CA GLY A 252 -14.13 25.06 6.24
C GLY A 252 -15.26 24.29 6.94
N LEU A 253 -15.70 24.78 8.10
CA LEU A 253 -16.61 24.08 9.03
C LEU A 253 -17.79 23.38 8.34
N LYS A 254 -18.50 24.07 7.42
CA LYS A 254 -19.68 23.52 6.73
C LYS A 254 -19.35 22.34 5.79
N LYS A 255 -18.29 22.41 4.99
CA LYS A 255 -17.89 21.30 4.10
C LYS A 255 -17.27 20.15 4.88
N SER A 256 -16.55 20.44 5.96
CA SER A 256 -15.98 19.43 6.85
C SER A 256 -17.07 18.59 7.53
N VAL A 257 -18.17 19.22 7.98
CA VAL A 257 -19.33 18.50 8.56
C VAL A 257 -20.01 17.61 7.53
N ILE A 258 -20.30 18.12 6.32
CA ILE A 258 -20.91 17.31 5.24
C ILE A 258 -20.00 16.17 4.80
N TYR A 259 -18.70 16.41 4.64
CA TYR A 259 -17.75 15.37 4.24
C TYR A 259 -17.60 14.30 5.32
N SER A 260 -17.54 14.69 6.59
CA SER A 260 -17.48 13.76 7.73
C SER A 260 -18.74 12.92 7.85
N SER A 261 -19.93 13.49 7.61
CA SER A 261 -21.19 12.74 7.65
C SER A 261 -21.29 11.70 6.53
N LEU A 262 -20.83 12.01 5.30
CA LEU A 262 -20.75 11.05 4.19
C LEU A 262 -19.80 9.89 4.50
N LYS A 263 -18.69 10.15 5.20
CA LYS A 263 -17.73 9.13 5.63
C LYS A 263 -18.30 8.22 6.71
N LEU A 264 -18.97 8.79 7.71
CA LEU A 264 -19.67 8.01 8.74
C LEU A 264 -20.80 7.16 8.15
N HIS A 265 -21.57 7.71 7.21
CA HIS A 265 -22.61 6.96 6.49
C HIS A 265 -22.04 5.77 5.72
N LYS A 266 -20.93 5.97 5.01
CA LYS A 266 -20.22 4.91 4.30
C LYS A 266 -19.76 3.81 5.26
N MET A 267 -19.18 4.19 6.40
CA MET A 267 -18.76 3.26 7.45
C MET A 267 -19.95 2.44 7.98
N TRP A 268 -21.08 3.08 8.26
CA TRP A 268 -22.30 2.43 8.76
C TRP A 268 -22.90 1.44 7.75
N LYS A 269 -23.01 1.84 6.47
CA LYS A 269 -23.45 0.93 5.39
C LYS A 269 -22.53 -0.28 5.22
N GLY A 270 -21.22 -0.10 5.38
CA GLY A 270 -20.26 -1.20 5.37
C GLY A 270 -20.48 -2.18 6.52
N TRP A 271 -20.79 -1.66 7.72
CA TRP A 271 -21.06 -2.49 8.90
C TRP A 271 -22.33 -3.35 8.74
N LEU A 272 -23.43 -2.75 8.27
CA LEU A 272 -24.70 -3.47 8.05
C LEU A 272 -24.58 -4.63 7.04
N ARG A 273 -23.71 -4.49 6.03
CA ARG A 273 -23.42 -5.58 5.07
C ARG A 273 -22.63 -6.75 5.64
N LYS A 274 -22.00 -6.58 6.80
CA LYS A 274 -21.23 -7.64 7.47
C LYS A 274 -22.10 -8.50 8.40
N THR A 275 -23.25 -7.97 8.82
CA THR A 275 -24.19 -8.61 9.76
C THR A 275 -25.34 -9.34 9.06
N SER A 276 -25.37 -9.35 7.73
CA SER A 276 -26.31 -10.10 6.88
C SER A 276 -25.56 -11.13 6.06
#